data_AF-A0A8W8NT64-F1
#
_entry.id   AF-A0A8W8NT64-F1
#
_cell.length_a   1.000
_cell.length_b   1.000
_cell.length_c   1.000
_cell.angle_alpha   90.00
_cell.angle_beta   90.00
_cell.angle_gamma   90.00
#
_symmetry.space_group_name_H-M   'P 1'
#
loop_
_entity.id
_entity.type
_entity.pdbx_description
1 polymer ?
#
loop_
_entity_poly.entity_id
_entity_poly.type
_entity_poly.pdbx_seq_one_letter_code
_entity_poly.pdbx_strand_id
1 'polypeptide(L)'
;CMVLLAFAGFLRSSELINIKRSDIQFLPDHIEIFIESSKTDIYRDGTRVVIARTFSYMCPVSNFELYLRLAGIQDDSEEYVFCAISKSGSGYRLRNREKPLSYTRVRELFIEAFTGIVDNIKVYGLHSLRSGGATASAVRGIPDRIFKRHGRWRSESAKDGYVQDPLSERLSVSKELGL
;
A
#
# COMPACT_ATOMS: atom_id res chain seq x y z
N CYS A 1 3.66 5.28 -7.80
CA CYS A 1 3.86 5.41 -6.33
C CYS A 1 2.72 4.79 -5.51
N MET A 2 1.45 5.19 -5.71
CA MET A 2 0.30 4.77 -4.89
C MET A 2 0.17 3.23 -4.73
N VAL A 3 0.23 2.49 -5.83
CA VAL A 3 0.20 1.02 -5.84
C VAL A 3 1.36 0.42 -5.02
N LEU A 4 2.58 0.94 -5.20
CA LEU A 4 3.76 0.45 -4.48
C LEU A 4 3.65 0.69 -2.98
N LEU A 5 3.18 1.87 -2.56
CA LEU A 5 2.96 2.18 -1.14
C LEU A 5 1.88 1.29 -0.53
N ALA A 6 0.75 1.11 -1.21
CA ALA A 6 -0.32 0.27 -0.71
C ALA A 6 0.09 -1.20 -0.60
N PHE A 7 0.82 -1.71 -1.59
CA PHE A 7 1.35 -3.06 -1.60
C PHE A 7 2.43 -3.27 -0.54
N ALA A 8 3.38 -2.34 -0.39
CA ALA A 8 4.49 -2.48 0.54
C ALA A 8 4.07 -2.24 2.00
N GLY A 9 3.15 -1.31 2.27
CA GLY A 9 2.67 -0.97 3.62
C GLY A 9 1.42 -1.74 4.07
N PHE A 10 0.93 -2.66 3.23
CA PHE A 10 -0.34 -3.39 3.41
C PHE A 10 -1.50 -2.43 3.68
N LEU A 11 -1.51 -1.25 3.05
CA LEU A 11 -2.47 -0.20 3.38
C LEU A 11 -3.87 -0.57 2.90
N ARG A 12 -4.88 -0.27 3.72
CA ARG A 12 -6.27 -0.25 3.25
C ARG A 12 -6.45 0.96 2.32
N SER A 13 -7.43 0.90 1.42
CA SER A 13 -7.74 2.03 0.53
C SER A 13 -8.05 3.31 1.31
N SER A 14 -8.81 3.21 2.40
CA SER A 14 -9.12 4.35 3.28
C SER A 14 -7.90 4.90 3.99
N GLU A 15 -6.93 4.06 4.36
CA GLU A 15 -5.67 4.50 4.99
C GLU A 15 -4.86 5.27 3.94
N LEU A 16 -4.63 4.67 2.78
CA LEU A 16 -3.88 5.25 1.67
C LEU A 16 -4.42 6.61 1.21
N ILE A 17 -5.74 6.71 1.05
CA ILE A 17 -6.42 7.92 0.57
C ILE A 17 -6.25 9.08 1.54
N ASN A 18 -6.27 8.81 2.85
CA ASN A 18 -6.27 9.85 3.87
C ASN A 18 -4.87 10.25 4.36
N ILE A 19 -3.79 9.72 3.77
CA ILE A 19 -2.42 10.09 4.13
C ILE A 19 -2.21 11.58 3.86
N LYS A 20 -1.83 12.32 4.89
CA LYS A 20 -1.31 13.68 4.77
C LYS A 20 0.20 13.69 4.78
N ARG A 21 0.78 14.80 4.34
CA ARG A 21 2.23 14.95 4.34
C ARG A 21 2.81 14.97 5.76
N SER A 22 2.11 15.56 6.72
CA SER A 22 2.46 15.60 8.14
C SER A 22 2.49 14.22 8.82
N ASP A 23 1.78 13.23 8.28
CA ASP A 23 1.79 11.86 8.78
C ASP A 23 3.09 11.09 8.44
N ILE A 24 3.94 11.65 7.56
CA ILE A 24 5.06 10.93 6.96
C ILE A 24 6.39 11.43 7.48
N GLN A 25 7.16 10.51 8.04
CA GLN A 25 8.55 10.72 8.40
C GLN A 25 9.47 9.96 7.44
N PHE A 26 10.39 10.68 6.80
CA PHE A 26 11.43 10.09 5.96
C PHE A 26 12.70 9.82 6.78
N LEU A 27 13.18 8.58 6.71
CA LEU A 27 14.44 8.14 7.29
C LEU A 27 15.36 7.57 6.19
N PRO A 28 16.67 7.40 6.46
CA PRO A 28 17.61 6.95 5.44
C PRO A 28 17.23 5.62 4.77
N ASP A 29 16.78 4.66 5.56
CA ASP A 29 16.51 3.27 5.15
C ASP A 29 15.02 2.96 5.01
N HIS A 30 14.10 3.82 5.47
CA HIS A 30 12.66 3.60 5.41
C HIS A 30 11.84 4.90 5.52
N ILE A 31 10.52 4.77 5.39
CA ILE A 31 9.56 5.79 5.82
C ILE A 31 8.67 5.24 6.91
N GLU A 32 8.25 6.11 7.82
CA GLU A 32 7.17 5.85 8.76
C GLU A 32 5.95 6.65 8.34
N ILE A 33 4.79 6.00 8.28
CA ILE A 33 3.51 6.64 8.00
C ILE A 33 2.62 6.43 9.22
N PHE A 34 2.23 7.52 9.87
CA PHE A 34 1.26 7.50 10.94
C PHE A 34 -0.15 7.30 10.37
N ILE A 35 -0.89 6.37 10.94
CA ILE A 35 -2.29 6.09 10.58
C ILE A 35 -3.13 6.42 11.81
N GLU A 36 -3.77 7.60 11.79
CA GLU A 36 -4.56 8.15 12.90
C GLU A 36 -5.77 7.29 13.24
N SER A 37 -6.42 6.67 12.24
CA SER A 37 -7.52 5.75 12.48
C SER A 37 -7.41 4.51 11.60
N SER A 38 -7.43 3.34 12.25
CA SER A 38 -7.63 2.07 11.58
C SER A 38 -8.96 1.47 12.03
N LYS A 39 -9.61 0.63 11.20
CA LYS A 39 -10.84 -0.11 11.58
C LYS A 39 -10.68 -0.92 12.89
N THR A 40 -9.45 -1.18 13.30
CA THR A 40 -9.06 -1.94 14.47
C THR A 40 -8.48 -1.07 15.59
N ASP A 41 -8.67 0.25 15.54
CA ASP A 41 -8.21 1.19 16.55
C ASP A 41 -9.40 1.79 17.29
N ILE A 42 -9.83 1.11 18.36
CA ILE A 42 -10.97 1.52 19.18
C ILE A 42 -10.59 2.71 20.08
N TYR A 43 -9.29 2.90 20.37
CA TYR A 43 -8.78 3.93 21.29
C TYR A 43 -8.20 5.16 20.59
N ARG A 44 -8.03 5.11 19.25
CA ARG A 44 -7.38 6.16 18.44
C ARG A 44 -5.93 6.43 18.84
N ASP A 45 -5.23 5.42 19.33
CA ASP A 45 -3.80 5.54 19.64
C ASP A 45 -2.96 5.70 18.35
N GLY A 46 -3.55 5.40 17.19
CA GLY A 46 -2.90 5.40 15.90
C GLY A 46 -1.86 4.29 15.80
N THR A 47 -1.32 4.10 14.61
CA THR A 47 -0.25 3.12 14.40
C THR A 47 0.68 3.55 13.30
N ARG A 48 1.97 3.24 13.44
CA ARG A 48 2.97 3.56 12.42
C ARG A 48 3.20 2.38 11.50
N VAL A 49 3.15 2.66 10.21
CA VAL A 49 3.49 1.73 9.14
C VAL A 49 4.90 2.04 8.68
N VAL A 50 5.78 1.05 8.75
CA VAL A 50 7.18 1.18 8.32
C VAL A 50 7.33 0.60 6.92
N ILE A 51 7.84 1.37 5.96
CA ILE A 51 8.06 0.90 4.58
C ILE A 51 9.52 1.07 4.21
N ALA A 52 10.21 -0.04 3.97
CA ALA A 52 11.64 -0.06 3.68
C ALA A 52 11.97 0.54 2.31
N ARG A 53 13.12 1.21 2.25
CA ARG A 53 13.77 1.64 1.01
C ARG A 53 14.52 0.46 0.42
N THR A 54 13.99 -0.09 -0.67
CA THR A 54 14.56 -1.27 -1.37
C THR A 54 15.66 -0.95 -2.39
N PHE A 55 15.95 0.33 -2.65
CA PHE A 55 16.96 0.80 -3.64
C PHE A 55 16.84 0.20 -5.06
N SER A 56 15.66 -0.34 -5.41
CA SER A 56 15.35 -0.86 -6.75
C SER A 56 14.52 0.14 -7.56
N TYR A 57 14.34 -0.10 -8.86
CA TYR A 57 13.47 0.74 -9.70
C TYR A 57 12.01 0.76 -9.19
N MET A 58 11.56 -0.30 -8.51
CA MET A 58 10.24 -0.40 -7.85
C MET A 58 10.27 0.06 -6.39
N CYS A 59 11.30 0.76 -5.95
CA CYS A 59 11.41 1.18 -4.56
C CYS A 59 10.21 2.05 -4.15
N PRO A 60 9.41 1.63 -3.15
CA PRO A 60 8.21 2.37 -2.76
C PRO A 60 8.59 3.77 -2.22
N VAL A 61 9.68 3.87 -1.45
CA VAL A 61 10.17 5.13 -0.88
C VAL A 61 10.66 6.08 -1.97
N SER A 62 11.61 5.64 -2.83
CA SER A 62 12.17 6.53 -3.85
C SER A 62 11.12 6.99 -4.87
N ASN A 63 10.20 6.11 -5.27
CA ASN A 63 9.08 6.48 -6.14
C ASN A 63 8.11 7.45 -5.45
N PHE A 64 8.01 7.39 -4.14
CA PHE A 64 7.15 8.28 -3.37
C PHE A 64 7.78 9.67 -3.20
N GLU A 65 9.06 9.75 -2.88
CA GLU A 65 9.82 11.02 -2.85
C GLU A 65 9.76 11.74 -4.19
N LEU A 66 9.94 11.00 -5.30
CA LEU A 66 9.82 11.55 -6.64
C LEU A 66 8.42 12.11 -6.89
N TYR A 67 7.38 11.39 -6.45
CA TYR A 67 6.00 11.86 -6.57
C TYR A 67 5.78 13.17 -5.79
N LEU A 68 6.20 13.24 -4.52
CA LEU A 68 6.04 14.45 -3.69
C LEU A 68 6.74 15.66 -4.32
N ARG A 69 7.97 15.45 -4.83
CA ARG A 69 8.74 16.49 -5.53
C ARG A 69 8.01 17.01 -6.77
N LEU A 70 7.51 16.12 -7.62
CA LEU A 70 6.78 16.50 -8.84
C LEU A 70 5.42 17.14 -8.52
N ALA A 71 4.78 16.70 -7.43
CA ALA A 71 3.53 17.26 -6.96
C ALA A 71 3.68 18.67 -6.33
N GLY A 72 4.92 19.04 -5.95
CA GLY A 72 5.21 20.29 -5.25
C GLY A 72 4.54 20.36 -3.88
N ILE A 73 4.56 19.24 -3.14
CA ILE A 73 4.11 19.17 -1.74
C ILE A 73 5.32 19.51 -0.86
N GLN A 74 5.17 20.50 0.03
CA GLN A 74 6.23 20.93 0.94
C GLN A 74 6.35 19.99 2.14
N ASP A 75 7.53 19.90 2.75
CA ASP A 75 7.80 18.92 3.81
C ASP A 75 7.01 19.15 5.10
N ASP A 76 6.65 20.40 5.39
CA ASP A 76 5.90 20.86 6.56
C ASP A 76 4.38 20.99 6.28
N SER A 77 3.91 20.44 5.16
CA SER A 77 2.51 20.57 4.73
C SER A 77 1.55 19.66 5.50
N GLU A 78 0.35 20.17 5.77
CA GLU A 78 -0.80 19.41 6.30
C GLU A 78 -1.73 18.89 5.18
N GLU A 79 -1.31 19.05 3.92
CA GLU A 79 -2.09 18.67 2.74
C GLU A 79 -2.19 17.15 2.57
N TYR A 80 -3.28 16.71 1.94
CA TYR A 80 -3.39 15.33 1.49
C TYR A 80 -2.39 15.04 0.38
N VAL A 81 -1.74 13.88 0.48
CA VAL A 81 -0.74 13.45 -0.49
C VAL A 81 -1.37 13.13 -1.83
N PHE A 82 -2.48 12.38 -1.82
CA PHE A 82 -3.14 11.91 -3.04
C PHE A 82 -4.38 12.75 -3.34
N CYS A 83 -4.22 13.76 -4.18
CA CYS A 83 -5.27 14.69 -4.59
C CYS A 83 -5.61 14.58 -6.07
N ALA A 84 -6.73 15.18 -6.47
CA ALA A 84 -7.12 15.28 -7.88
C ALA A 84 -6.06 16.02 -8.69
N ILE A 85 -5.84 15.61 -9.94
CA ILE A 85 -4.87 16.24 -10.85
C ILE A 85 -5.64 17.06 -11.88
N SER A 86 -5.21 18.30 -12.13
CA SER A 86 -5.72 19.12 -13.23
C SER A 86 -4.61 19.50 -14.20
N LYS A 87 -4.96 19.60 -15.48
CA LYS A 87 -4.07 20.12 -16.52
C LYS A 87 -4.09 21.66 -16.48
N SER A 88 -2.90 22.25 -16.49
CA SER A 88 -2.64 23.67 -16.66
C SER A 88 -1.80 23.88 -17.92
N GLY A 89 -1.69 25.12 -18.40
CA GLY A 89 -0.84 25.48 -19.53
C GLY A 89 0.64 25.11 -19.32
N SER A 90 1.08 24.98 -18.06
CA SER A 90 2.44 24.59 -17.67
C SER A 90 2.60 23.11 -17.28
N GLY A 91 1.60 22.26 -17.52
CA GLY A 91 1.64 20.83 -17.22
C GLY A 91 0.56 20.37 -16.23
N TYR A 92 0.81 19.30 -15.50
CA TYR A 92 -0.14 18.75 -14.52
C TYR A 92 0.17 19.24 -13.11
N ARG A 93 -0.87 19.59 -12.34
CA ARG A 93 -0.73 19.99 -10.94
C ARG A 93 -1.82 19.34 -10.08
N LEU A 94 -1.53 19.15 -8.79
CA LEU A 94 -2.54 18.76 -7.82
C LEU A 94 -3.54 19.91 -7.60
N ARG A 95 -4.82 19.57 -7.53
CA ARG A 95 -5.96 20.46 -7.29
C ARG A 95 -6.61 20.10 -5.96
N ASN A 96 -7.06 21.12 -5.22
CA ASN A 96 -7.84 20.98 -3.99
C ASN A 96 -7.15 20.09 -2.95
N ARG A 97 -5.99 20.55 -2.47
CA ARG A 97 -5.08 19.79 -1.61
C ARG A 97 -5.60 19.56 -0.19
N GLU A 98 -6.74 20.17 0.14
CA GLU A 98 -7.51 19.95 1.37
C GLU A 98 -8.49 18.77 1.24
N LYS A 99 -8.63 18.16 0.05
CA LYS A 99 -9.50 17.01 -0.18
C LYS A 99 -8.75 15.87 -0.85
N PRO A 100 -8.79 14.66 -0.28
CA PRO A 100 -8.14 13.52 -0.89
C PRO A 100 -8.93 13.04 -2.12
N LEU A 101 -8.30 12.17 -2.92
CA LEU A 101 -9.00 11.43 -3.97
C LEU A 101 -10.16 10.60 -3.40
N SER A 102 -11.24 10.46 -4.16
CA SER A 102 -12.31 9.54 -3.78
C SER A 102 -11.88 8.08 -3.95
N TYR A 103 -12.48 7.18 -3.17
CA TYR A 103 -12.29 5.73 -3.35
C TYR A 103 -12.57 5.30 -4.79
N THR A 104 -13.63 5.81 -5.40
CA THR A 104 -14.00 5.52 -6.78
C THR A 104 -12.88 5.90 -7.74
N ARG A 105 -12.30 7.10 -7.61
CA ARG A 105 -11.22 7.54 -8.50
C ARG A 105 -9.96 6.70 -8.34
N VAL A 106 -9.61 6.33 -7.11
CA VAL A 106 -8.48 5.43 -6.86
C VAL A 106 -8.75 4.04 -7.46
N ARG A 107 -9.98 3.54 -7.40
CA ARG A 107 -10.36 2.27 -8.02
C ARG A 107 -10.31 2.32 -9.56
N GLU A 108 -10.73 3.42 -10.17
CA GLU A 108 -10.58 3.64 -11.62
C GLU A 108 -9.11 3.61 -12.03
N LEU A 109 -8.26 4.38 -11.35
CA LEU A 109 -6.81 4.41 -11.62
C LEU A 109 -6.16 3.02 -11.46
N PHE A 110 -6.61 2.24 -10.47
CA PHE A 110 -6.17 0.85 -10.30
C PHE A 110 -6.58 -0.02 -11.49
N ILE A 111 -7.84 0.06 -11.93
CA ILE A 111 -8.33 -0.71 -13.08
C ILE A 111 -7.55 -0.32 -14.34
N GLU A 112 -7.38 0.98 -14.58
CA GLU A 112 -6.59 1.51 -15.71
C GLU A 112 -5.15 0.97 -15.69
N ALA A 113 -4.49 0.97 -14.53
CA ALA A 113 -3.10 0.54 -14.40
C ALA A 113 -2.87 -0.96 -14.61
N PHE A 114 -3.87 -1.81 -14.34
CA PHE A 114 -3.75 -3.27 -14.41
C PHE A 114 -4.49 -3.89 -15.60
N THR A 115 -5.31 -3.13 -16.32
CA THR A 115 -5.97 -3.60 -17.55
C THR A 115 -4.92 -3.96 -18.59
N GLY A 116 -4.98 -5.18 -19.12
CA GLY A 116 -3.99 -5.71 -20.06
C GLY A 116 -2.75 -6.34 -19.42
N ILE A 117 -2.61 -6.25 -18.09
CA ILE A 117 -1.56 -6.94 -17.32
C ILE A 117 -2.10 -8.24 -16.71
N VAL A 118 -3.35 -8.22 -16.23
CA VAL A 118 -4.01 -9.37 -15.61
C VAL A 118 -5.12 -9.93 -16.50
N ASP A 119 -5.35 -11.24 -16.45
CA ASP A 119 -6.34 -11.93 -17.28
C ASP A 119 -7.77 -11.43 -17.06
N ASN A 120 -8.16 -11.24 -15.80
CA ASN A 120 -9.50 -10.78 -15.45
C ASN A 120 -9.44 -9.68 -14.39
N ILE A 121 -9.42 -8.41 -14.81
CA ILE A 121 -9.36 -7.25 -13.90
C ILE A 121 -10.54 -7.17 -12.92
N LYS A 122 -11.69 -7.80 -13.23
CA LYS A 122 -12.91 -7.73 -12.39
C LYS A 122 -12.74 -8.44 -11.04
N VAL A 123 -11.85 -9.43 -10.95
CA VAL A 123 -11.58 -10.14 -9.68
C VAL A 123 -10.59 -9.37 -8.79
N TYR A 124 -9.99 -8.29 -9.31
CA TYR A 124 -9.04 -7.47 -8.57
C TYR A 124 -9.66 -6.16 -8.07
N GLY A 125 -9.11 -5.68 -6.97
CA GLY A 125 -9.43 -4.35 -6.46
C GLY A 125 -8.34 -3.82 -5.55
N LEU A 126 -8.60 -2.67 -4.92
CA LEU A 126 -7.62 -2.03 -4.04
C LEU A 126 -7.22 -2.93 -2.87
N HIS A 127 -8.12 -3.81 -2.44
CA HIS A 127 -7.83 -4.79 -1.41
C HIS A 127 -6.80 -5.85 -1.84
N SER A 128 -6.75 -6.16 -3.15
CA SER A 128 -5.79 -7.09 -3.73
C SER A 128 -4.34 -6.65 -3.51
N LEU A 129 -4.08 -5.35 -3.35
CA LEU A 129 -2.74 -4.84 -3.02
C LEU A 129 -2.32 -5.27 -1.61
N ARG A 130 -3.26 -5.21 -0.66
CA ARG A 130 -3.02 -5.61 0.73
C ARG A 130 -2.89 -7.13 0.86
N SER A 131 -3.78 -7.90 0.25
CA SER A 131 -3.67 -9.37 0.27
C SER A 131 -2.46 -9.85 -0.51
N GLY A 132 -2.18 -9.28 -1.68
CA GLY A 132 -1.01 -9.62 -2.48
C GLY A 132 0.31 -9.36 -1.74
N GLY A 133 0.41 -8.24 -1.02
CA GLY A 133 1.58 -7.97 -0.16
C GLY A 133 1.75 -8.99 0.95
N ALA A 134 0.65 -9.39 1.59
CA ALA A 134 0.63 -10.41 2.64
C ALA A 134 1.11 -11.77 2.11
N THR A 135 0.49 -12.25 1.03
CA THR A 135 0.88 -13.49 0.34
C THR A 135 2.34 -13.46 -0.09
N ALA A 136 2.80 -12.38 -0.70
CA ALA A 136 4.20 -12.26 -1.13
C ALA A 136 5.20 -12.29 0.03
N SER A 137 4.77 -11.91 1.24
CA SER A 137 5.60 -11.99 2.45
C SER A 137 5.62 -13.40 3.01
N ALA A 138 4.47 -14.07 3.05
CA ALA A 138 4.35 -15.47 3.48
C ALA A 138 5.18 -16.41 2.59
N VAL A 139 5.05 -16.29 1.26
CA VAL A 139 5.82 -17.06 0.26
C VAL A 139 7.33 -16.83 0.38
N ARG A 140 7.77 -15.67 0.87
CA ARG A 140 9.19 -15.37 1.13
C ARG A 140 9.67 -15.88 2.49
N GLY A 141 8.83 -16.61 3.22
CA GLY A 141 9.16 -17.14 4.55
C GLY A 141 9.30 -16.08 5.63
N ILE A 142 8.72 -14.88 5.44
CA ILE A 142 8.69 -13.87 6.52
C ILE A 142 7.82 -14.44 7.64
N PRO A 143 8.31 -14.48 8.90
CA PRO A 143 7.54 -15.09 9.99
C PRO A 143 6.17 -14.42 10.17
N ASP A 144 5.13 -15.24 10.36
CA ASP A 144 3.73 -14.82 10.52
C ASP A 144 3.54 -13.66 11.47
N ARG A 145 4.18 -13.73 12.65
CA ARG A 145 4.13 -12.67 13.66
C ARG A 145 4.56 -11.30 13.09
N ILE A 146 5.55 -11.27 12.22
CA ILE A 146 6.13 -10.04 11.67
C ILE A 146 5.16 -9.40 10.67
N PHE A 147 4.74 -10.14 9.65
CA PHE A 147 3.85 -9.56 8.65
C PHE A 147 2.42 -9.39 9.19
N LYS A 148 1.99 -10.18 10.20
CA LYS A 148 0.76 -9.93 10.96
C LYS A 148 0.76 -8.54 11.60
N ARG A 149 1.87 -8.20 12.27
CA ARG A 149 2.07 -6.88 12.89
C ARG A 149 2.12 -5.80 11.82
N HIS A 150 2.86 -6.03 10.74
CA HIS A 150 2.97 -5.11 9.59
C HIS A 150 1.61 -4.77 8.99
N GLY A 151 0.77 -5.78 8.76
CA GLY A 151 -0.59 -5.59 8.26
C GLY A 151 -1.58 -5.14 9.32
N ARG A 152 -1.23 -5.05 10.60
CA ARG A 152 -2.13 -4.57 11.66
C ARG A 152 -3.38 -5.46 11.80
N TRP A 153 -3.21 -6.78 11.72
CA TRP A 153 -4.30 -7.74 11.98
C TRP A 153 -4.34 -8.13 13.46
N ARG A 154 -5.54 -8.11 14.06
CA ARG A 154 -5.73 -8.47 15.48
C ARG A 154 -5.63 -9.98 15.74
N SER A 155 -6.23 -10.80 14.88
CA SER A 155 -6.22 -12.28 15.00
C SER A 155 -5.39 -12.95 13.91
N GLU A 156 -4.95 -14.18 14.15
CA GLU A 156 -4.33 -15.03 13.13
C GLU A 156 -5.33 -15.30 12.00
N SER A 157 -6.57 -15.67 12.32
CA SER A 157 -7.62 -15.92 11.32
C SER A 157 -7.85 -14.74 10.36
N ALA A 158 -7.74 -13.50 10.86
CA ALA A 158 -7.88 -12.32 10.01
C ALA A 158 -6.67 -12.09 9.11
N LYS A 159 -5.48 -12.57 9.47
CA LYS A 159 -4.26 -12.57 8.66
C LYS A 159 -4.29 -13.71 7.64
N ASP A 160 -4.65 -14.92 8.07
CA ASP A 160 -4.73 -16.13 7.23
C ASP A 160 -5.71 -15.93 6.06
N GLY A 161 -6.82 -15.23 6.28
CA GLY A 161 -7.78 -14.90 5.20
C GLY A 161 -7.21 -14.02 4.07
N TYR A 162 -6.02 -13.44 4.23
CA TYR A 162 -5.34 -12.64 3.20
C TYR A 162 -4.24 -13.39 2.47
N VAL A 163 -3.74 -14.49 3.05
CA VAL A 163 -2.64 -15.28 2.47
C VAL A 163 -3.25 -16.32 1.55
N GLN A 164 -2.76 -16.35 0.31
CA GLN A 164 -3.17 -17.34 -0.70
C GLN A 164 -1.94 -18.10 -1.17
N ASP A 165 -1.71 -19.27 -0.61
CA ASP A 165 -0.53 -20.07 -0.95
C ASP A 165 -0.57 -20.52 -2.41
N PRO A 166 0.51 -20.30 -3.18
CA PRO A 166 0.57 -20.70 -4.57
C PRO A 166 0.43 -22.22 -4.68
N LEU A 167 -0.14 -22.68 -5.80
CA LEU A 167 -0.34 -24.11 -6.05
C LEU A 167 0.95 -24.91 -5.88
N SER A 168 2.10 -24.35 -6.28
CA SER A 168 3.42 -24.98 -6.13
C SER A 168 3.77 -25.31 -4.67
N GLU A 169 3.47 -24.41 -3.73
CA GLU A 169 3.72 -24.65 -2.30
C GLU A 169 2.73 -25.66 -1.74
N ARG A 170 1.44 -25.56 -2.11
CA ARG A 170 0.44 -26.55 -1.69
C ARG A 170 0.76 -27.95 -2.18
N LEU A 171 1.32 -28.07 -3.40
CA LEU A 171 1.78 -29.34 -3.97
C LEU A 171 3.07 -29.84 -3.32
N SER A 172 3.89 -28.98 -2.71
CA SER A 172 5.12 -29.42 -2.04
C SER A 172 4.82 -30.41 -0.92
N VAL A 173 3.72 -30.21 -0.19
CA VAL A 173 3.29 -31.09 0.90
C VAL A 173 3.20 -32.54 0.46
N SER A 174 2.54 -32.82 -0.68
CA SER A 174 2.43 -34.19 -1.18
C SER A 174 3.67 -34.66 -1.94
N LYS A 175 4.43 -33.76 -2.58
CA LYS A 175 5.71 -34.11 -3.22
C LYS A 175 6.77 -34.59 -2.23
N GLU A 176 6.84 -33.96 -1.05
CA GLU A 176 7.79 -34.32 0.01
C GLU A 176 7.46 -35.68 0.67
N LEU A 177 6.27 -36.25 0.41
CA LEU A 177 5.93 -37.59 0.90
C LEU A 177 6.65 -38.71 0.13
N GLY A 178 7.18 -38.43 -1.06
CA GLY A 178 7.92 -39.41 -1.87
C GLY A 178 7.08 -40.59 -2.36
N LEU A 179 5.77 -40.39 -2.54
CA LEU A 179 4.80 -41.38 -3.04
C LEU A 179 4.61 -41.29 -4.56
#